data_AF-A0A2G1WKH4-F1
#
_entry.id   AF-A0A2G1WKH4-F1
#
_cell.length_a   1.000
_cell.length_b   1.000
_cell.length_c   1.000
_cell.angle_alpha   90.00
_cell.angle_beta   90.00
_cell.angle_gamma   90.00
#
_symmetry.space_group_name_H-M   'P 1'
#
loop_
_entity.id
_entity.type
_entity.pdbx_description
1 polymer ?
#
loop_
_entity_poly.entity_id
_entity_poly.type
_entity_poly.pdbx_seq_one_letter_code
_entity_poly.pdbx_strand_id
1 'polypeptide(L)' 'MSSEARSEPGAGHVGPLLSARCTGCEKTSEKRTTDVVGDRANGSFQHVCHTCQLITWWNVLEVLDDKDDLSEEVDRE' A
#
# COMPACT_ATOMS: atom_id res chain seq x y z
N MET A 1 34.44 12.03 -0.87
CA MET A 1 33.07 12.30 -1.36
C MET A 1 32.46 10.96 -1.73
N SER A 2 31.76 10.31 -0.79
CA SER A 2 31.08 9.04 -1.04
C SER A 2 29.69 9.37 -1.56
N SER A 3 29.48 9.19 -2.86
CA SER A 3 28.16 9.24 -3.48
C SER A 3 27.39 7.98 -3.08
N GLU A 4 26.65 8.05 -1.98
CA GLU A 4 25.69 7.02 -1.59
C GLU A 4 24.60 6.97 -2.67
N ALA A 5 24.57 5.84 -3.39
CA ALA A 5 23.52 5.54 -4.35
C ALA A 5 22.19 5.59 -3.61
N ARG A 6 21.32 6.53 -3.98
CA ARG A 6 19.93 6.54 -3.52
C ARG A 6 19.29 5.27 -4.07
N SER A 7 19.25 4.23 -3.25
CA SER A 7 18.44 3.05 -3.52
C SER A 7 17.04 3.53 -3.81
N GLU A 8 16.59 3.33 -5.04
CA GLU A 8 15.20 3.58 -5.41
C GLU A 8 14.31 2.85 -4.39
N PRO A 9 13.27 3.49 -3.86
CA PRO A 9 12.40 2.86 -2.88
C PRO A 9 11.86 1.57 -3.48
N GLY A 10 12.25 0.43 -2.90
CA GLY A 10 11.80 -0.87 -3.38
C GLY A 10 10.27 -0.91 -3.41
N ALA A 11 9.70 -1.62 -4.40
CA ALA A 11 8.27 -1.83 -4.50
C ALA A 11 7.68 -2.16 -3.11
N GLY A 12 6.71 -1.35 -2.65
CA GLY A 12 6.19 -1.41 -1.29
C GLY A 12 6.51 -0.22 -0.36
N HIS A 13 7.27 0.80 -0.81
CA HIS A 13 7.63 1.98 0.00
C HIS A 13 6.89 3.27 -0.39
N VAL A 14 6.09 3.26 -1.44
CA VAL A 14 5.39 4.44 -1.98
C VAL A 14 3.91 4.10 -2.14
N GLY A 15 3.04 5.03 -1.72
CA GLY A 15 1.58 4.91 -1.82
C GLY A 15 0.85 4.87 -0.48
N PRO A 16 -0.49 4.86 -0.52
CA PRO A 16 -1.33 4.74 0.67
C PRO A 16 -0.99 3.46 1.43
N LEU A 17 -1.05 3.52 2.76
CA LEU A 17 -1.02 2.32 3.59
C LEU A 17 -2.38 1.63 3.46
N LEU A 18 -2.34 0.34 3.19
CA LEU A 18 -3.50 -0.50 2.99
C LEU A 18 -3.34 -1.73 3.88
N SER A 19 -4.41 -2.20 4.50
CA SER A 19 -4.48 -3.55 5.02
C SER A 19 -4.90 -4.46 3.88
N ALA A 20 -4.14 -5.52 3.64
CA ALA A 20 -4.40 -6.43 2.53
C ALA A 20 -4.26 -7.88 2.94
N ARG A 21 -5.02 -8.76 2.28
CA ARG A 21 -5.01 -10.20 2.49
C ARG A 21 -4.45 -10.95 1.30
N CYS A 22 -3.46 -11.79 1.53
CA CYS A 22 -2.91 -12.70 0.54
C CYS A 22 -3.98 -13.70 0.06
N THR A 23 -4.15 -13.86 -1.25
CA THR A 23 -5.11 -14.82 -1.81
C THR A 23 -4.64 -16.27 -1.70
N GLY A 24 -3.34 -16.51 -1.51
CA GLY A 24 -2.75 -17.85 -1.43
C GLY A 24 -2.75 -18.47 -0.03
N CYS A 25 -2.41 -17.69 1.01
CA CYS A 25 -2.31 -18.18 2.39
C CYS A 25 -3.20 -17.45 3.38
N GLU A 26 -4.07 -16.55 2.90
CA GLU A 26 -5.04 -15.80 3.70
C GLU A 26 -4.43 -14.91 4.81
N LYS A 27 -3.10 -14.75 4.82
CA LYS A 27 -2.41 -13.86 5.73
C LYS A 27 -2.77 -12.41 5.42
N THR A 28 -3.16 -11.67 6.46
CA THR A 28 -3.30 -10.22 6.40
C THR A 28 -1.98 -9.54 6.74
N SER A 29 -1.66 -8.48 6.01
CA SER A 29 -0.48 -7.64 6.24
C SER A 29 -0.77 -6.23 5.76
N GLU A 30 -0.22 -5.25 6.46
CA GLU A 30 -0.15 -3.88 5.97
C GLU A 30 0.86 -3.80 4.82
N LYS A 31 0.49 -3.07 3.78
CA LYS A 31 1.29 -2.85 2.56
C LYS A 31 1.09 -1.43 2.07
N ARG A 32 2.12 -0.83 1.48
CA ARG A 32 2.00 0.44 0.75
C ARG A 32 2.08 0.17 -0.74
N THR A 33 1.08 0.61 -1.49
CA THR A 33 1.09 0.48 -2.95
C THR A 33 0.17 1.49 -3.62
N THR A 34 0.56 1.97 -4.80
CA THR A 34 -0.28 2.75 -5.71
C THR A 34 -0.92 1.91 -6.80
N ASP A 35 -0.41 0.70 -7.03
CA ASP A 35 -0.74 -0.17 -8.17
C ASP A 35 -1.93 -1.11 -7.86
N VAL A 36 -2.93 -0.58 -7.15
CA VAL A 36 -4.17 -1.32 -6.90
C VAL A 36 -4.97 -1.39 -8.19
N VAL A 37 -5.27 -2.61 -8.63
CA VAL A 37 -6.17 -2.89 -9.74
C VAL A 37 -7.61 -2.88 -9.23
N GLY A 38 -8.44 -2.02 -9.83
CA GLY A 38 -9.83 -1.84 -9.43
C GLY A 38 -10.00 -0.66 -8.47
N ASP A 39 -10.97 -0.78 -7.56
CA ASP A 39 -11.25 0.24 -6.55
C ASP A 39 -10.16 0.25 -5.46
N ARG A 40 -9.82 1.42 -4.90
CA ARG A 40 -8.75 1.50 -3.90
C ARG A 40 -9.08 0.81 -2.58
N ALA A 41 -10.35 0.75 -2.20
CA ALA A 41 -10.79 0.12 -0.96
C ALA A 41 -11.02 -1.40 -1.11
N ASN A 42 -11.39 -1.85 -2.31
CA ASN A 42 -11.79 -3.25 -2.57
C ASN A 42 -10.99 -3.94 -3.69
N GLY A 43 -9.92 -3.31 -4.15
CA GLY A 43 -9.14 -3.77 -5.29
C GLY A 43 -8.13 -4.84 -4.92
N SER A 44 -7.23 -5.13 -5.85
CA SER A 44 -6.18 -6.13 -5.65
C SER A 44 -4.87 -5.70 -6.27
N PHE A 45 -3.76 -6.10 -5.69
CA PHE A 45 -2.43 -5.81 -6.20
C PHE A 45 -1.54 -7.05 -6.08
N GLN A 46 -0.45 -7.08 -6.86
CA GLN A 46 0.54 -8.15 -6.75
C GLN A 46 1.64 -7.74 -5.77
N HIS A 47 1.98 -8.65 -4.86
CA HIS A 47 3.09 -8.46 -3.94
C HIS A 47 3.67 -9.80 -3.51
N VAL A 48 4.96 -9.81 -3.17
CA VAL A 48 5.61 -10.99 -2.58
C VAL A 48 4.96 -11.33 -1.25
N CYS A 49 4.55 -12.58 -1.09
CA CYS A 49 4.16 -13.13 0.20
C CYS A 49 5.30 -13.97 0.76
N HIS A 50 5.85 -13.57 1.92
CA HIS A 50 6.93 -14.32 2.56
C HIS A 50 6.50 -15.70 3.10
N THR A 51 5.21 -15.90 3.36
CA THR A 51 4.68 -17.21 3.76
C THR A 51 4.57 -18.16 2.57
N CYS A 52 4.07 -17.66 1.42
CA CYS A 52 3.98 -18.45 0.19
C CYS A 52 5.32 -18.54 -0.56
N GLN A 53 6.26 -17.64 -0.26
CA GLN A 53 7.55 -17.48 -0.95
C GLN A 53 7.41 -17.23 -2.46
N LEU A 54 6.33 -16.57 -2.88
CA LEU A 54 6.02 -16.26 -4.28
C LEU A 54 5.29 -14.93 -4.41
N ILE A 55 5.32 -14.35 -5.62
CA ILE A 55 4.51 -13.19 -5.98
C ILE A 55 3.07 -13.66 -6.16
N THR A 56 2.17 -13.10 -5.36
CA THR A 56 0.75 -13.47 -5.35
C THR A 56 -0.11 -12.22 -5.36
N TRP A 57 -1.39 -12.40 -5.63
CA TRP A 57 -2.39 -11.36 -5.45
C TRP A 57 -2.70 -11.15 -3.96
N TRP A 58 -2.94 -9.89 -3.63
CA TRP A 58 -3.38 -9.41 -2.34
C TRP A 58 -4.64 -8.57 -2.54
N ASN A 59 -5.70 -8.91 -1.83
CA ASN A 59 -6.94 -8.16 -1.86
C ASN A 59 -6.89 -7.08 -0.79
N VAL A 60 -7.20 -5.84 -1.16
CA VAL A 60 -7.32 -4.75 -0.19
C VAL A 60 -8.54 -5.03 0.68
N LEU A 61 -8.37 -4.84 1.99
CA LEU A 61 -9.44 -4.93 2.98
C LEU A 61 -9.87 -3.54 3.46
N GLU A 62 -8.90 -2.64 3.64
CA GLU A 62 -9.11 -1.27 4.11
C GLU A 62 -7.91 -0.39 3.70
N VAL A 63 -8.18 0.89 3.46
CA VAL A 63 -7.16 1.93 3.29
C VAL A 63 -6.92 2.57 4.66
N LEU A 64 -5.67 2.49 5.16
CA LEU A 64 -5.27 2.96 6.50
C LEU A 64 -4.67 4.37 6.48
N ASP A 65 -4.08 4.79 5.35
CA ASP A 65 -3.52 6.14 5.14
C ASP A 65 -4.46 6.94 4.22
N ASP A 66 -5.74 6.99 4.56
CA ASP A 66 -6.61 8.08 4.16
C ASP A 66 -6.52 9.12 5.29
N LYS A 67 -5.36 9.76 5.42
CA LYS A 67 -5.31 11.03 6.15
C LYS A 67 -6.01 12.05 5.29
N ASP A 68 -7.33 12.06 5.38
CA ASP A 68 -8.13 13.25 5.67
C ASP A 68 -7.40 14.54 5.28
N ASP A 69 -7.45 14.87 3.99
CA ASP A 69 -7.33 16.24 3.50
C ASP A 69 -8.65 16.96 3.85
N LEU A 70 -9.07 16.88 5.13
CA LEU A 70 -9.98 17.84 5.73
C LEU A 70 -9.10 18.88 6.44
N SER A 71 -8.30 19.61 5.65
CA SER A 71 -8.16 21.03 5.96
C SER A 71 -9.49 21.68 5.58
N GLU A 72 -10.49 21.53 6.46
CA GLU A 72 -11.60 22.47 6.50
C GLU A 72 -10.96 23.85 6.67
N GLU A 73 -10.92 24.62 5.58
CA GLU A 73 -10.72 26.06 5.64
C GLU A 73 -11.84 26.61 6.52
N VAL A 74 -11.58 26.76 7.82
CA VAL A 74 -12.41 27.58 8.69
C VAL A 74 -12.17 29.01 8.23
N ASP A 75 -13.04 29.40 7.30
CA ASP A 75 -13.20 30.73 6.77
C ASP A 75 -13.22 31.75 7.92
N ARG A 76 -12.42 32.78 7.73
CA ARG A 76 -12.10 33.80 8.73
C ARG A 76 -12.96 35.00 8.41
N GLU A 77 -14.06 35.21 9.12
CA GLU A 77 -14.75 36.51 9.21
C GLU A 77 -15.20 36.83 10.63
#